data_AF-A0A2T4DW00-F1
#
_entry.id   AF-A0A2T4DW00-F1
#
_cell.length_a   1.000
_cell.length_b   1.000
_cell.length_c   1.000
_cell.angle_alpha   90.00
_cell.angle_beta   90.00
_cell.angle_gamma   90.00
#
_symmetry.space_group_name_H-M   'P 1'
#
loop_
_entity.id
_entity.type
_entity.pdbx_description
1 polymer ?
#
loop_
_entity_poly.entity_id
_entity_poly.type
_entity_poly.pdbx_seq_one_letter_code
_entity_poly.pdbx_strand_id
1 'polypeptide(L)'
;MDKDAAIFGLIKEIINQRTSEDDLTTIAEIFSEEVNSLVRTRDSNTALTSAHLVSRIRPSHINVPVKSTGLDYSNDFDYRPQSWLYLSPSSGLKKAEPLAISWMNGNHTTLQPDQRFLSVYGLSPRLTNDATFWDDLSKPQYNIVENKPLSIYEYPFHSEAYIKINRKYLRDYLSIRKKVAVLIYREIRDVEINNDILYLLDQKEYFIKEYDQYEVRLSRYDHKDNIARLEVNGYNVIFENDDNRGEEKPFIEHFWKGIDRPVTGYESRDRRSFEYVYVSDDVLAKYEDDDDYDVQPESGGVSYGIHWGVLHCDRVGRNAIRIELKKLYEGTPYDVIEYWNQFSINPETINKDEENIAEKSTRLVRKYLLFGRVLSSLVNRVCDFYFHSPELISLDEKILEYKGYAQDQDVRPIMNHVSSKSFTKDKFISRCKKLNILLVENIREKNLRKVVDHLGFPLKETEKLRSIKLLELILKYFFVAQDSGLHPKHSREAILTRIDEFKDLVTIPEVLALNTIRQLDAHKSKDFNSKFAKALDSLGIERKSITNNYSEACHEVYDALINMFSDLNSFLVGAYDFKE
;
A
#
# COMPACT_ATOMS: atom_id res chain seq x y z
N MET A 1 -14.20 -47.47 34.19
CA MET A 1 -13.90 -46.22 33.47
C MET A 1 -13.17 -46.59 32.20
N ASP A 2 -13.53 -46.02 31.06
CA ASP A 2 -12.88 -46.32 29.80
C ASP A 2 -11.54 -45.57 29.72
N LYS A 3 -10.43 -46.29 29.48
CA LYS A 3 -9.09 -45.69 29.36
C LYS A 3 -9.03 -44.69 28.19
N ASP A 4 -9.79 -44.94 27.12
CA ASP A 4 -9.82 -44.05 25.96
C ASP A 4 -10.55 -42.73 26.25
N ALA A 5 -11.62 -42.77 27.03
CA ALA A 5 -12.31 -41.56 27.50
C ALA A 5 -11.43 -40.70 28.42
N ALA A 6 -10.69 -41.34 29.34
CA ALA A 6 -9.74 -40.66 30.22
C ALA A 6 -8.61 -39.97 29.44
N ILE A 7 -8.03 -40.66 28.46
CA ILE A 7 -6.98 -40.10 27.59
C ILE A 7 -7.52 -38.94 26.76
N PHE A 8 -8.68 -39.11 26.12
CA PHE A 8 -9.31 -38.06 25.34
C PHE A 8 -9.55 -36.80 26.17
N GLY A 9 -10.01 -36.93 27.42
CA GLY A 9 -10.16 -35.81 28.35
C GLY A 9 -8.87 -35.02 28.58
N LEU A 10 -7.72 -35.70 28.68
CA LEU A 10 -6.41 -35.09 28.94
C LEU A 10 -5.82 -34.37 27.71
N ILE A 11 -6.09 -34.88 26.51
CA ILE A 11 -5.43 -34.40 25.27
C ILE A 11 -6.37 -33.65 24.33
N LYS A 12 -7.65 -33.47 24.69
CA LYS A 12 -8.67 -32.81 23.85
C LYS A 12 -8.20 -31.45 23.32
N GLU A 13 -7.57 -30.65 24.16
CA GLU A 13 -7.03 -29.33 23.77
C GLU A 13 -5.79 -29.42 22.88
N ILE A 14 -5.02 -30.50 22.98
CA ILE A 14 -3.84 -30.74 22.15
C ILE A 14 -4.29 -31.12 20.73
N ILE A 15 -5.29 -32.01 20.64
CA ILE A 15 -5.83 -32.51 19.36
C ILE A 15 -6.70 -31.46 18.66
N ASN A 16 -7.53 -30.70 19.38
CA ASN A 16 -8.45 -29.73 18.79
C ASN A 16 -7.80 -28.39 18.41
N GLN A 17 -6.50 -28.21 18.68
CA GLN A 17 -5.76 -27.05 18.18
C GLN A 17 -5.45 -27.24 16.68
N ARG A 18 -6.43 -26.90 15.82
CA ARG A 18 -6.27 -26.07 14.59
C ARG A 18 -7.33 -26.36 13.52
N THR A 19 -8.21 -25.39 13.36
CA THR A 19 -8.53 -24.74 12.07
C THR A 19 -8.64 -23.25 12.40
N SER A 20 -7.51 -22.51 12.40
CA SER A 20 -7.64 -21.05 12.31
C SER A 20 -7.86 -20.70 10.84
N GLU A 21 -8.78 -19.77 10.60
CA GLU A 21 -9.04 -19.17 9.29
C GLU A 21 -7.94 -18.17 8.90
N ASP A 22 -6.85 -18.07 9.67
CA ASP A 22 -5.76 -17.15 9.39
C ASP A 22 -5.10 -17.48 8.05
N ASP A 23 -4.73 -16.44 7.30
CA ASP A 23 -4.01 -16.57 6.03
C ASP A 23 -2.62 -17.20 6.19
N LEU A 24 -2.10 -17.25 7.41
CA LEU A 24 -0.80 -17.83 7.78
C LEU A 24 -0.96 -19.17 8.50
N THR A 25 -0.09 -20.12 8.15
CA THR A 25 -0.02 -21.43 8.80
C THR A 25 1.33 -21.63 9.46
N THR A 26 1.33 -21.94 10.75
CA THR A 26 2.56 -22.28 11.47
C THR A 26 3.08 -23.64 11.03
N ILE A 27 4.29 -23.66 10.49
CA ILE A 27 4.98 -24.86 9.99
C ILE A 27 6.05 -25.38 10.97
N ALA A 28 6.51 -24.55 11.90
CA ALA A 28 7.38 -24.93 12.99
C ALA A 28 7.19 -23.95 14.14
N GLU A 29 7.22 -24.44 15.37
CA GLU A 29 7.14 -23.60 16.57
C GLU A 29 7.80 -24.29 17.75
N ILE A 30 8.47 -23.51 18.60
CA ILE A 30 8.93 -23.95 19.91
C ILE A 30 8.65 -22.85 20.92
N PHE A 31 8.01 -23.19 22.03
CA PHE A 31 7.76 -22.28 23.15
C PHE A 31 7.45 -23.04 24.42
N SER A 32 7.64 -22.38 25.56
CA SER A 32 7.09 -22.80 26.84
C SER A 32 6.21 -21.70 27.44
N GLU A 33 5.13 -22.10 28.09
CA GLU A 33 4.25 -21.22 28.86
C GLU A 33 3.93 -21.83 30.22
N GLU A 34 3.64 -20.97 31.20
CA GLU A 34 3.18 -21.38 32.53
C GLU A 34 1.71 -21.03 32.68
N VAL A 35 0.87 -22.04 32.93
CA VAL A 35 -0.56 -21.87 33.16
C VAL A 35 -0.89 -22.53 34.50
N ASN A 36 -1.39 -21.76 35.47
CA ASN A 36 -1.70 -22.24 36.82
C ASN A 36 -0.53 -22.98 37.49
N SER A 37 0.70 -22.46 37.38
CA SER A 37 1.92 -23.07 37.92
C SER A 37 2.32 -24.42 37.30
N LEU A 38 1.70 -24.78 36.16
CA LEU A 38 2.04 -25.95 35.36
C LEU A 38 2.71 -25.49 34.07
N VAL A 39 3.83 -26.10 33.73
CA VAL A 39 4.57 -25.77 32.52
C VAL A 39 4.03 -26.58 31.35
N ARG A 40 3.79 -25.89 30.24
CA ARG A 40 3.51 -26.49 28.94
C ARG A 40 4.62 -26.10 27.98
N THR A 41 5.18 -27.07 27.28
CA THR A 41 6.16 -26.86 26.21
C THR A 41 5.65 -27.54 24.94
N ARG A 42 5.71 -26.84 23.82
CA ARG A 42 5.47 -27.41 22.50
C ARG A 42 6.69 -27.22 21.62
N ASP A 43 7.02 -28.25 20.87
CA ASP A 43 8.01 -28.25 19.79
C ASP A 43 7.37 -28.91 18.56
N SER A 44 7.40 -28.25 17.41
CA SER A 44 6.84 -28.77 16.17
C SER A 44 7.67 -28.38 14.95
N ASN A 45 7.61 -29.22 13.91
CA ASN A 45 8.25 -29.00 12.63
C ASN A 45 7.45 -29.68 11.51
N THR A 46 7.63 -29.28 10.25
CA THR A 46 6.89 -29.81 9.10
C THR A 46 7.79 -30.60 8.18
N ALA A 47 7.38 -31.82 7.88
CA ALA A 47 8.00 -32.71 6.92
C ALA A 47 7.21 -32.72 5.59
N LEU A 48 7.93 -32.73 4.48
CA LEU A 48 7.38 -32.93 3.15
C LEU A 48 7.53 -34.41 2.75
N THR A 49 6.41 -35.07 2.48
CA THR A 49 6.38 -36.50 2.12
C THR A 49 5.43 -36.77 0.96
N SER A 50 5.46 -38.00 0.43
CA SER A 50 4.49 -38.45 -0.58
C SER A 50 3.19 -38.90 0.10
N ALA A 51 2.03 -38.59 -0.47
CA ALA A 51 0.72 -38.89 0.12
C ALA A 51 0.56 -40.35 0.57
N HIS A 52 0.97 -41.31 -0.26
CA HIS A 52 0.89 -42.74 0.04
C HIS A 52 1.77 -43.21 1.22
N LEU A 53 2.68 -42.37 1.72
CA LEU A 53 3.54 -42.67 2.87
C LEU A 53 2.95 -42.17 4.19
N VAL A 54 1.93 -41.30 4.18
CA VAL A 54 1.34 -40.71 5.39
C VAL A 54 0.80 -41.81 6.32
N SER A 55 0.09 -42.79 5.79
CA SER A 55 -0.43 -43.94 6.56
C SER A 55 0.63 -44.87 7.14
N ARG A 56 1.91 -44.63 6.84
CA ARG A 56 3.06 -45.40 7.35
C ARG A 56 3.84 -44.65 8.43
N ILE A 57 3.39 -43.46 8.82
CA ILE A 57 3.96 -42.69 9.92
C ILE A 57 3.52 -43.36 11.23
N ARG A 58 4.46 -43.47 12.18
CA ARG A 58 4.22 -43.97 13.53
C ARG A 58 4.56 -42.87 14.53
N PRO A 59 3.58 -42.39 15.32
CA PRO A 59 3.82 -41.34 16.32
C PRO A 59 4.97 -41.64 17.29
N SER A 60 5.10 -42.91 17.71
CA SER A 60 6.19 -43.38 18.60
C SER A 60 7.61 -43.21 18.03
N HIS A 61 7.75 -43.03 16.72
CA HIS A 61 9.03 -42.88 16.03
C HIS A 61 9.37 -41.44 15.66
N ILE A 62 8.44 -40.51 15.83
CA ILE A 62 8.62 -39.12 15.39
C ILE A 62 9.75 -38.46 16.18
N ASN A 63 10.61 -37.73 15.46
CA ASN A 63 11.63 -36.87 16.05
C ASN A 63 11.50 -35.47 15.46
N VAL A 64 11.14 -34.49 16.31
CA VAL A 64 10.89 -33.11 15.91
C VAL A 64 12.18 -32.35 15.55
N PRO A 65 13.28 -32.46 16.34
CA PRO A 65 14.58 -31.94 15.93
C PRO A 65 15.03 -32.41 14.54
N VAL A 66 15.45 -31.45 13.72
CA VAL A 66 16.04 -31.72 12.40
C VAL A 66 17.40 -32.39 12.59
N LYS A 67 17.58 -33.52 11.91
CA LYS A 67 18.87 -34.20 11.83
C LYS A 67 19.68 -33.61 10.70
N SER A 68 20.98 -33.46 10.89
CA SER A 68 21.89 -33.01 9.85
C SER A 68 23.12 -33.91 9.76
N THR A 69 23.85 -33.80 8.65
CA THR A 69 25.21 -34.32 8.55
C THR A 69 26.12 -33.49 9.45
N GLY A 70 26.71 -34.10 10.48
CA GLY A 70 27.71 -33.45 11.33
C GLY A 70 28.99 -33.13 10.55
N LEU A 71 29.78 -32.20 11.07
CA LEU A 71 31.07 -31.82 10.48
C LEU A 71 32.16 -32.78 10.96
N ASP A 72 32.46 -33.80 10.16
CA ASP A 72 33.63 -34.65 10.34
C ASP A 72 34.51 -34.55 9.09
N TYR A 73 35.71 -33.97 9.25
CA TYR A 73 36.69 -33.91 8.17
C TYR A 73 37.40 -35.27 8.03
N SER A 74 37.41 -35.80 6.80
CA SER A 74 38.20 -36.98 6.43
C SER A 74 38.69 -36.83 4.99
N ASN A 75 39.93 -37.26 4.72
CA ASN A 75 40.54 -37.21 3.39
C ASN A 75 39.78 -38.07 2.36
N ASP A 76 39.04 -39.08 2.82
CA ASP A 76 38.30 -40.03 1.97
C ASP A 76 36.80 -39.70 1.88
N PHE A 77 36.36 -38.58 2.46
CA PHE A 77 34.95 -38.22 2.58
C PHE A 77 34.63 -36.86 1.97
N ASP A 78 33.89 -36.86 0.87
CA ASP A 78 33.26 -35.65 0.34
C ASP A 78 32.06 -35.27 1.20
N TYR A 79 32.24 -34.26 2.05
CA TYR A 79 31.17 -33.73 2.89
C TYR A 79 30.04 -33.14 2.03
N ARG A 80 28.83 -33.71 2.16
CA ARG A 80 27.61 -33.24 1.50
C ARG A 80 26.57 -32.87 2.55
N PRO A 81 26.36 -31.58 2.84
CA PRO A 81 25.42 -31.16 3.87
C PRO A 81 24.00 -31.63 3.53
N GLN A 82 23.36 -32.32 4.47
CA GLN A 82 21.96 -32.73 4.35
C GLN A 82 21.24 -32.49 5.67
N SER A 83 19.95 -32.15 5.57
CA SER A 83 19.04 -32.01 6.71
C SER A 83 17.77 -32.82 6.46
N TRP A 84 17.27 -33.51 7.48
CA TRP A 84 16.07 -34.35 7.38
C TRP A 84 15.32 -34.50 8.69
N LEU A 85 14.02 -34.82 8.59
CA LEU A 85 13.19 -35.26 9.69
C LEU A 85 13.04 -36.78 9.66
N TYR A 86 13.02 -37.40 10.84
CA TYR A 86 12.79 -38.82 11.00
C TYR A 86 11.36 -39.05 11.51
N LEU A 87 10.54 -39.68 10.67
CA LEU A 87 9.13 -39.94 10.97
C LEU A 87 8.90 -41.43 11.25
N SER A 88 9.56 -42.32 10.50
CA SER A 88 9.42 -43.77 10.64
C SER A 88 10.47 -44.57 9.85
N PRO A 89 10.65 -45.88 10.12
CA PRO A 89 11.63 -46.73 9.45
C PRO A 89 11.40 -46.96 7.94
N SER A 90 10.21 -46.63 7.44
CA SER A 90 9.87 -46.76 6.02
C SER A 90 10.78 -45.90 5.14
N SER A 91 11.13 -46.43 3.95
CA SER A 91 11.86 -45.65 2.93
C SER A 91 11.08 -44.37 2.60
N GLY A 92 11.76 -43.22 2.54
CA GLY A 92 11.16 -41.88 2.38
C GLY A 92 10.75 -41.20 3.70
N LEU A 93 10.47 -41.95 4.77
CA LEU A 93 10.15 -41.39 6.10
C LEU A 93 11.36 -41.34 7.06
N LYS A 94 12.42 -42.12 6.78
CA LYS A 94 13.70 -42.07 7.52
C LYS A 94 14.46 -40.76 7.34
N LYS A 95 14.31 -40.15 6.16
CA LYS A 95 14.95 -38.90 5.75
C LYS A 95 13.93 -38.03 5.01
N ALA A 96 12.82 -37.68 5.68
CA ALA A 96 11.83 -36.80 5.10
C ALA A 96 12.39 -35.38 4.98
N GLU A 97 12.01 -34.66 3.93
CA GLU A 97 12.49 -33.31 3.68
C GLU A 97 11.86 -32.32 4.69
N PRO A 98 12.64 -31.49 5.39
CA PRO A 98 12.09 -30.48 6.28
C PRO A 98 11.61 -29.25 5.50
N LEU A 99 10.49 -28.66 5.89
CA LEU A 99 10.06 -27.33 5.43
C LEU A 99 10.60 -26.20 6.35
N ALA A 100 11.02 -26.55 7.56
CA ALA A 100 11.79 -25.69 8.45
C ALA A 100 13.06 -26.43 8.91
N ILE A 101 14.21 -25.82 8.68
CA ILE A 101 15.50 -26.33 9.14
C ILE A 101 15.71 -25.83 10.58
N SER A 102 16.11 -26.72 11.48
CA SER A 102 16.50 -26.36 12.84
C SER A 102 17.87 -26.89 13.22
N TRP A 103 18.55 -26.19 14.12
CA TRP A 103 19.79 -26.64 14.74
C TRP A 103 19.94 -26.05 16.13
N MET A 104 20.77 -26.68 16.96
CA MET A 104 21.00 -26.29 18.33
C MET A 104 22.46 -25.91 18.54
N ASN A 105 22.70 -24.90 19.36
CA ASN A 105 24.03 -24.54 19.87
C ASN A 105 23.91 -24.14 21.35
N GLY A 106 24.38 -24.99 22.25
CA GLY A 106 24.18 -24.80 23.69
C GLY A 106 22.69 -24.75 24.05
N ASN A 107 22.27 -23.70 24.74
CA ASN A 107 20.86 -23.45 25.08
C ASN A 107 20.07 -22.70 24.00
N HIS A 108 20.63 -22.48 22.82
CA HIS A 108 19.97 -21.80 21.70
C HIS A 108 19.46 -22.82 20.69
N THR A 109 18.20 -22.67 20.27
CA THR A 109 17.60 -23.41 19.14
C THR A 109 17.23 -22.42 18.06
N THR A 110 17.76 -22.62 16.86
CA THR A 110 17.46 -21.78 15.70
C THR A 110 16.48 -22.49 14.78
N LEU A 111 15.46 -21.76 14.31
CA LEU A 111 14.53 -22.15 13.25
C LEU A 111 14.77 -21.27 12.02
N GLN A 112 14.88 -21.88 10.84
CA GLN A 112 14.93 -21.18 9.56
C GLN A 112 13.98 -21.82 8.54
N PRO A 113 13.26 -21.04 7.73
CA PRO A 113 12.49 -21.58 6.61
C PRO A 113 13.40 -22.28 5.61
N ASP A 114 12.88 -23.32 4.95
CA ASP A 114 13.57 -23.99 3.85
C ASP A 114 13.90 -22.99 2.73
N GLN A 115 15.19 -22.90 2.37
CA GLN A 115 15.66 -21.99 1.34
C GLN A 115 15.10 -22.32 -0.05
N ARG A 116 14.71 -23.58 -0.30
CA ARG A 116 14.10 -23.96 -1.58
C ARG A 116 12.70 -23.36 -1.70
N PHE A 117 11.93 -23.31 -0.62
CA PHE A 117 10.66 -22.58 -0.60
C PHE A 117 10.86 -21.09 -0.90
N LEU A 118 11.77 -20.44 -0.17
CA LEU A 118 12.05 -19.01 -0.35
C LEU A 118 12.50 -18.68 -1.79
N SER A 119 13.42 -19.48 -2.34
CA SER A 119 14.00 -19.23 -3.67
C SER A 119 13.06 -19.55 -4.82
N VAL A 120 12.13 -20.51 -4.68
CA VAL A 120 11.13 -20.81 -5.71
C VAL A 120 10.25 -19.59 -6.01
N TYR A 121 9.96 -18.77 -5.00
CA TYR A 121 9.17 -17.55 -5.14
C TYR A 121 10.02 -16.26 -5.18
N GLY A 122 11.35 -16.38 -5.14
CA GLY A 122 12.24 -15.21 -5.12
C GLY A 122 11.97 -14.26 -3.95
N LEU A 123 11.56 -14.78 -2.79
CA LEU A 123 11.16 -13.95 -1.65
C LEU A 123 12.34 -13.15 -1.11
N SER A 124 12.07 -11.88 -0.79
CA SER A 124 13.07 -10.95 -0.26
C SER A 124 12.89 -10.77 1.25
N PRO A 125 13.98 -10.80 2.05
CA PRO A 125 13.88 -10.63 3.50
C PRO A 125 13.68 -9.17 3.89
N ARG A 126 12.75 -8.93 4.81
CA ARG A 126 12.57 -7.69 5.56
C ARG A 126 12.82 -7.96 7.04
N LEU A 127 13.87 -7.34 7.56
CA LEU A 127 14.37 -7.59 8.91
C LEU A 127 13.72 -6.62 9.91
N THR A 128 13.28 -7.15 11.05
CA THR A 128 12.98 -6.37 12.25
C THR A 128 13.92 -6.77 13.37
N ASN A 129 13.77 -6.17 14.55
CA ASN A 129 14.62 -6.51 15.70
C ASN A 129 14.44 -7.97 16.15
N ASP A 130 13.23 -8.52 16.02
CA ASP A 130 12.85 -9.80 16.64
C ASP A 130 12.46 -10.88 15.63
N ALA A 131 12.26 -10.51 14.36
CA ALA A 131 11.79 -11.41 13.32
C ALA A 131 12.34 -11.06 11.93
N THR A 132 12.27 -12.03 11.03
CA THR A 132 12.47 -11.86 9.59
C THR A 132 11.16 -12.14 8.88
N PHE A 133 10.67 -11.16 8.16
CA PHE A 133 9.56 -11.33 7.22
C PHE A 133 10.13 -11.61 5.83
N TRP A 134 9.46 -12.43 5.04
CA TRP A 134 9.82 -12.65 3.65
C TRP A 134 8.65 -12.21 2.79
N ASP A 135 8.92 -11.26 1.90
CA ASP A 135 7.93 -10.63 1.04
C ASP A 135 8.16 -11.10 -0.41
N ASP A 136 7.09 -11.33 -1.16
CA ASP A 136 7.20 -11.52 -2.61
C ASP A 136 7.12 -10.13 -3.23
N LEU A 137 8.27 -9.52 -3.54
CA LEU A 137 8.36 -8.19 -4.16
C LEU A 137 8.17 -8.21 -5.67
N SER A 138 7.93 -9.36 -6.32
CA SER A 138 7.48 -9.35 -7.71
C SER A 138 6.04 -8.81 -7.84
N LYS A 139 5.32 -8.80 -6.71
CA LYS A 139 3.98 -8.25 -6.49
C LYS A 139 4.03 -7.42 -5.20
N PRO A 140 3.09 -6.54 -4.88
CA PRO A 140 3.03 -5.95 -3.53
C PRO A 140 2.38 -6.96 -2.59
N GLN A 141 3.11 -8.01 -2.23
CA GLN A 141 2.64 -9.09 -1.35
C GLN A 141 3.63 -9.28 -0.18
N TYR A 142 3.21 -8.82 0.99
CA TYR A 142 4.02 -8.82 2.20
C TYR A 142 3.67 -9.99 3.13
N ASN A 143 4.61 -10.33 4.00
CA ASN A 143 4.45 -11.35 5.05
C ASN A 143 4.11 -12.74 4.47
N ILE A 144 4.76 -13.14 3.38
CA ILE A 144 4.61 -14.49 2.83
C ILE A 144 5.16 -15.53 3.80
N VAL A 145 6.28 -15.21 4.45
CA VAL A 145 6.82 -15.99 5.58
C VAL A 145 7.09 -15.06 6.74
N GLU A 146 6.63 -15.43 7.93
CA GLU A 146 7.04 -14.81 9.18
C GLU A 146 7.97 -15.77 9.91
N ASN A 147 9.18 -15.32 10.27
CA ASN A 147 10.15 -16.12 10.97
C ASN A 147 10.63 -15.39 12.24
N LYS A 148 10.29 -15.91 13.41
CA LYS A 148 10.94 -15.57 14.68
C LYS A 148 11.97 -16.67 14.96
N PRO A 149 13.26 -16.44 14.67
CA PRO A 149 14.18 -17.54 14.40
C PRO A 149 14.80 -18.17 15.64
N LEU A 150 14.82 -17.50 16.79
CA LEU A 150 15.65 -17.91 17.92
C LEU A 150 14.81 -18.23 19.17
N SER A 151 14.98 -19.44 19.68
CA SER A 151 14.52 -19.86 21.00
C SER A 151 15.71 -20.03 21.94
N ILE A 152 15.63 -19.42 23.11
CA ILE A 152 16.61 -19.55 24.19
C ILE A 152 15.97 -20.41 25.27
N TYR A 153 16.67 -21.48 25.65
CA TYR A 153 16.29 -22.34 26.75
C TYR A 153 16.86 -21.80 28.07
N GLU A 154 15.97 -21.43 28.97
CA GLU A 154 16.26 -21.06 30.36
C GLU A 154 15.39 -21.95 31.24
N TYR A 155 15.97 -23.03 31.77
CA TYR A 155 15.23 -24.10 32.44
C TYR A 155 14.14 -23.55 33.38
N PRO A 156 12.88 -24.03 33.27
CA PRO A 156 12.37 -25.05 32.34
C PRO A 156 11.81 -24.50 31.00
N PHE A 157 12.02 -23.23 30.69
CA PHE A 157 11.31 -22.52 29.63
C PHE A 157 12.11 -22.37 28.34
N HIS A 158 11.42 -22.47 27.20
CA HIS A 158 11.86 -22.01 25.90
C HIS A 158 11.22 -20.66 25.58
N SER A 159 12.03 -19.66 25.21
CA SER A 159 11.49 -18.48 24.55
C SER A 159 10.84 -18.87 23.22
N GLU A 160 9.79 -18.16 22.82
CA GLU A 160 9.05 -18.47 21.60
C GLU A 160 9.89 -18.26 20.34
N ALA A 161 9.92 -19.26 19.46
CA ALA A 161 10.38 -19.18 18.08
C ALA A 161 9.38 -19.88 17.16
N TYR A 162 9.19 -19.37 15.94
CA TYR A 162 8.25 -19.96 15.00
C TYR A 162 8.57 -19.59 13.55
N ILE A 163 8.01 -20.39 12.64
CA ILE A 163 7.90 -20.06 11.22
C ILE A 163 6.46 -20.24 10.78
N LYS A 164 5.90 -19.20 10.17
CA LYS A 164 4.56 -19.21 9.57
C LYS A 164 4.67 -18.92 8.08
N ILE A 165 3.86 -19.59 7.27
CA ILE A 165 3.82 -19.41 5.81
C ILE A 165 2.40 -19.11 5.35
N ASN A 166 2.25 -18.18 4.41
CA ASN A 166 0.98 -17.89 3.75
C ASN A 166 0.41 -19.16 3.07
N ARG A 167 -0.87 -19.46 3.38
CA ARG A 167 -1.56 -20.68 2.94
C ARG A 167 -1.58 -20.84 1.43
N LYS A 168 -1.74 -19.74 0.67
CA LYS A 168 -1.78 -19.77 -0.80
C LYS A 168 -0.45 -20.21 -1.37
N TYR A 169 0.65 -19.64 -0.88
CA TYR A 169 2.00 -20.00 -1.32
C TYR A 169 2.37 -21.42 -0.89
N LEU A 170 1.99 -21.84 0.33
CA LEU A 170 2.24 -23.21 0.77
C LEU A 170 1.50 -24.24 -0.08
N ARG A 171 0.22 -24.01 -0.40
CA ARG A 171 -0.57 -24.89 -1.29
C ARG A 171 0.03 -24.98 -2.70
N ASP A 172 0.38 -23.84 -3.28
CA ASP A 172 1.02 -23.78 -4.60
C ASP A 172 2.35 -24.55 -4.61
N TYR A 173 3.18 -24.37 -3.57
CA TYR A 173 4.46 -25.05 -3.44
C TYR A 173 4.29 -26.57 -3.33
N LEU A 174 3.36 -27.04 -2.51
CA LEU A 174 3.08 -28.47 -2.34
C LEU A 174 2.60 -29.12 -3.64
N SER A 175 1.77 -28.39 -4.40
CA SER A 175 1.27 -28.81 -5.71
C SER A 175 2.41 -28.96 -6.73
N ILE A 176 3.29 -27.95 -6.83
CA ILE A 176 4.48 -27.98 -7.71
C ILE A 176 5.41 -29.13 -7.34
N ARG A 177 5.63 -29.35 -6.04
CA ARG A 177 6.54 -30.38 -5.52
C ARG A 177 5.93 -31.78 -5.52
N LYS A 178 4.61 -31.91 -5.71
CA LYS A 178 3.83 -33.17 -5.56
C LYS A 178 4.07 -33.82 -4.19
N LYS A 179 3.96 -33.01 -3.13
CA LYS A 179 4.21 -33.41 -1.74
C LYS A 179 3.03 -33.05 -0.85
N VAL A 180 2.97 -33.71 0.31
CA VAL A 180 2.07 -33.43 1.42
C VAL A 180 2.90 -32.84 2.56
N ALA A 181 2.39 -31.79 3.20
CA ALA A 181 2.97 -31.21 4.40
C ALA A 181 2.41 -31.90 5.65
N VAL A 182 3.28 -32.54 6.41
CA VAL A 182 2.96 -33.22 7.67
C VAL A 182 3.61 -32.47 8.81
N LEU A 183 2.81 -31.78 9.64
CA LEU A 183 3.26 -31.17 10.88
C LEU A 183 3.46 -32.28 11.90
N ILE A 184 4.69 -32.47 12.36
CA ILE A 184 5.01 -33.33 13.50
C ILE A 184 5.18 -32.46 14.74
N TYR A 185 4.74 -32.96 15.89
CA TYR A 185 4.83 -32.21 17.14
C TYR A 185 5.12 -33.10 18.33
N ARG A 186 5.74 -32.49 19.34
CA ARG A 186 5.88 -33.00 20.69
C ARG A 186 5.36 -31.94 21.65
N GLU A 187 4.43 -32.33 22.49
CA GLU A 187 3.90 -31.48 23.55
C GLU A 187 4.12 -32.12 24.90
N ILE A 188 4.68 -31.35 25.83
CA ILE A 188 4.95 -31.75 27.20
C ILE A 188 4.14 -30.83 28.11
N ARG A 189 3.30 -31.40 28.96
CA ARG A 189 2.55 -30.68 29.97
C ARG A 189 2.81 -31.29 31.34
N ASP A 190 3.02 -30.45 32.33
CA ASP A 190 2.83 -30.85 33.72
C ASP A 190 1.31 -30.88 34.00
N VAL A 191 0.82 -31.93 34.64
CA VAL A 191 -0.60 -32.15 34.95
C VAL A 191 -0.76 -32.61 36.40
N GLU A 192 -1.81 -32.13 37.07
CA GLU A 192 -2.15 -32.62 38.42
C GLU A 192 -2.67 -34.05 38.37
N ILE A 193 -2.20 -34.89 39.30
CA ILE A 193 -2.64 -36.28 39.39
C ILE A 193 -4.07 -36.34 39.93
N ASN A 194 -5.01 -36.67 39.05
CA ASN A 194 -6.41 -36.92 39.37
C ASN A 194 -6.74 -38.44 39.32
N ASN A 195 -7.99 -38.81 39.59
CA ASN A 195 -8.44 -40.20 39.55
C ASN A 195 -8.23 -40.86 38.17
N ASP A 196 -8.33 -40.09 37.09
CA ASP A 196 -8.12 -40.58 35.72
C ASP A 196 -6.65 -40.95 35.48
N ILE A 197 -5.73 -40.09 35.91
CA ILE A 197 -4.29 -40.34 35.81
C ILE A 197 -3.87 -41.49 36.72
N LEU A 198 -4.40 -41.57 37.94
CA LEU A 198 -4.16 -42.71 38.85
C LEU A 198 -4.63 -44.02 38.22
N TYR A 199 -5.80 -44.02 37.59
CA TYR A 199 -6.36 -45.16 36.87
C TYR A 199 -5.52 -45.56 35.65
N LEU A 200 -4.98 -44.60 34.91
CA LEU A 200 -4.12 -44.85 33.75
C LEU A 200 -2.75 -45.42 34.16
N LEU A 201 -2.14 -44.87 35.22
CA LEU A 201 -0.85 -45.31 35.74
C LEU A 201 -0.91 -46.70 36.38
N ASP A 202 -2.01 -47.07 37.03
CA ASP A 202 -2.23 -48.42 37.58
C ASP A 202 -1.05 -48.92 38.45
N GLN A 203 -0.61 -48.07 39.39
CA GLN A 203 0.56 -48.28 40.26
C GLN A 203 1.93 -48.39 39.56
N LYS A 204 2.00 -48.16 38.24
CA LYS A 204 3.25 -48.10 37.47
C LYS A 204 3.82 -46.69 37.49
N GLU A 205 5.13 -46.60 37.23
CA GLU A 205 5.85 -45.33 37.09
C GLU A 205 5.43 -44.55 35.83
N TYR A 206 5.03 -45.26 34.78
CA TYR A 206 4.58 -44.67 33.53
C TYR A 206 3.45 -45.47 32.86
N PHE A 207 2.69 -44.77 32.01
CA PHE A 207 1.72 -45.29 31.08
C PHE A 207 2.09 -44.82 29.66
N ILE A 208 1.96 -45.69 28.66
CA ILE A 208 2.19 -45.36 27.25
C ILE A 208 1.13 -46.03 26.39
N LYS A 209 0.58 -45.29 25.43
CA LYS A 209 -0.35 -45.82 24.43
C LYS A 209 -0.22 -45.06 23.12
N GLU A 210 -0.07 -45.80 22.03
CA GLU A 210 -0.02 -45.29 20.66
C GLU A 210 -1.40 -45.40 20.00
N TYR A 211 -1.78 -44.34 19.30
CA TYR A 211 -2.96 -44.20 18.44
C TYR A 211 -2.50 -43.92 17.00
N ASP A 212 -3.43 -43.75 16.07
CA ASP A 212 -3.11 -43.57 14.64
C ASP A 212 -2.25 -42.32 14.38
N GLN A 213 -2.58 -41.19 15.03
CA GLN A 213 -1.93 -39.89 14.79
C GLN A 213 -1.07 -39.39 15.96
N TYR A 214 -1.16 -40.03 17.13
CA TYR A 214 -0.41 -39.60 18.31
C TYR A 214 -0.07 -40.76 19.25
N GLU A 215 0.98 -40.58 20.05
CA GLU A 215 1.36 -41.41 21.18
C GLU A 215 1.25 -40.55 22.45
N VAL A 216 0.63 -41.12 23.49
CA VAL A 216 0.53 -40.50 24.80
C VAL A 216 1.40 -41.25 25.79
N ARG A 217 2.25 -40.50 26.49
CA ARG A 217 3.03 -40.99 27.63
C ARG A 217 2.69 -40.17 28.87
N LEU A 218 2.38 -40.87 29.96
CA LEU A 218 2.22 -40.28 31.28
C LEU A 218 3.31 -40.85 32.20
N SER A 219 3.99 -40.02 32.96
CA SER A 219 4.98 -40.45 33.96
C SER A 219 4.86 -39.63 35.24
N ARG A 220 5.07 -40.26 36.41
CA ARG A 220 5.14 -39.54 37.68
C ARG A 220 6.40 -38.66 37.73
N TYR A 221 6.32 -37.55 38.47
CA TYR A 221 7.49 -36.73 38.77
C TYR A 221 8.15 -37.22 40.06
N ASP A 222 9.44 -37.58 40.01
CA ASP A 222 10.16 -38.14 41.17
C ASP A 222 10.29 -37.18 42.37
N HIS A 223 10.02 -35.89 42.16
CA HIS A 223 10.21 -34.83 43.16
C HIS A 223 8.92 -34.06 43.52
N LYS A 224 7.76 -34.43 42.94
CA LYS A 224 6.47 -33.78 43.22
C LYS A 224 5.35 -34.83 43.25
N ASP A 225 4.89 -35.18 44.44
CA ASP A 225 3.96 -36.30 44.67
C ASP A 225 2.60 -36.16 43.96
N ASN A 226 2.16 -34.94 43.64
CA ASN A 226 0.85 -34.66 43.03
C ASN A 226 0.92 -34.23 41.56
N ILE A 227 2.10 -34.27 40.92
CA ILE A 227 2.27 -33.86 39.52
C ILE A 227 2.75 -35.04 38.68
N ALA A 228 2.13 -35.22 37.52
CA ALA A 228 2.61 -36.10 36.46
C ALA A 228 3.02 -35.28 35.24
N ARG A 229 3.88 -35.85 34.41
CA ARG A 229 4.23 -35.31 33.09
C ARG A 229 3.45 -36.07 32.02
N LEU A 230 2.70 -35.31 31.22
CA LEU A 230 2.03 -35.75 30.01
C LEU A 230 2.89 -35.37 28.81
N GLU A 231 3.34 -36.36 28.05
CA GLU A 231 4.00 -36.15 26.76
C GLU A 231 3.11 -36.69 25.63
N VAL A 232 2.91 -35.89 24.59
CA VAL A 232 2.17 -36.27 23.40
C VAL A 232 3.06 -36.06 22.18
N ASN A 233 3.44 -37.15 21.51
CA ASN A 233 4.10 -37.12 20.21
C ASN A 233 3.05 -37.36 19.14
N GLY A 234 2.98 -36.55 18.10
CA GLY A 234 1.96 -36.75 17.07
C GLY A 234 2.25 -36.07 15.75
N TYR A 235 1.33 -36.24 14.81
CA TYR A 235 1.39 -35.58 13.53
C TYR A 235 0.00 -35.20 12.99
N ASN A 236 -0.03 -34.14 12.19
CA ASN A 236 -1.21 -33.67 11.48
C ASN A 236 -0.86 -33.39 10.01
N VAL A 237 -1.78 -33.69 9.10
CA VAL A 237 -1.65 -33.28 7.70
C VAL A 237 -2.17 -31.85 7.55
N ILE A 238 -1.30 -30.91 7.17
CA ILE A 238 -1.66 -29.49 7.04
C ILE A 238 -2.50 -29.26 5.77
N PHE A 239 -2.09 -29.90 4.68
CA PHE A 239 -2.78 -29.88 3.39
C PHE A 239 -2.67 -31.25 2.75
N GLU A 240 -3.79 -31.87 2.45
CA GLU A 240 -3.81 -32.95 1.45
C GLU A 240 -3.61 -32.33 0.08
N ASN A 241 -2.81 -33.00 -0.76
CA ASN A 241 -2.61 -32.56 -2.12
C ASN A 241 -3.95 -32.68 -2.85
N ASP A 242 -4.65 -31.58 -3.08
CA ASP A 242 -5.82 -31.59 -3.96
C ASP A 242 -5.32 -32.03 -5.34
N ASP A 243 -5.77 -33.20 -5.79
CA ASP A 243 -5.51 -33.72 -7.14
C ASP A 243 -6.12 -32.83 -8.25
N ASN A 244 -6.76 -31.72 -7.86
CA ASN A 244 -6.93 -30.55 -8.70
C ASN A 244 -5.54 -30.02 -9.03
N ARG A 245 -4.92 -30.66 -10.02
CA ARG A 245 -3.96 -30.02 -10.93
C ARG A 245 -4.45 -28.58 -11.04
N GLY A 246 -3.66 -27.62 -10.55
CA GLY A 246 -3.88 -26.24 -10.95
C GLY A 246 -4.04 -26.33 -12.45
N GLU A 247 -5.25 -26.04 -12.95
CA GLU A 247 -5.56 -26.12 -14.37
C GLU A 247 -4.36 -25.53 -15.09
N GLU A 248 -3.82 -26.24 -16.11
CA GLU A 248 -2.75 -25.66 -16.95
C GLU A 248 -3.11 -24.20 -17.15
N LYS A 249 -2.29 -23.28 -16.61
CA LYS A 249 -2.66 -21.86 -16.52
C LYS A 249 -3.24 -21.51 -17.87
N PRO A 250 -4.56 -21.23 -17.96
CA PRO A 250 -5.23 -21.17 -19.24
C PRO A 250 -4.47 -20.14 -20.06
N PHE A 251 -4.25 -20.46 -21.33
CA PHE A 251 -3.64 -19.51 -22.24
C PHE A 251 -4.47 -18.22 -22.21
N ILE A 252 -3.92 -17.16 -21.59
CA ILE A 252 -4.70 -15.95 -21.29
C ILE A 252 -4.82 -15.10 -22.55
N GLU A 253 -5.98 -15.18 -23.17
CA GLU A 253 -6.37 -14.32 -24.28
C GLU A 253 -7.02 -13.04 -23.75
N HIS A 254 -6.56 -11.90 -24.23
CA HIS A 254 -7.11 -10.60 -23.85
C HIS A 254 -7.86 -9.98 -25.02
N PHE A 255 -9.09 -9.52 -24.79
CA PHE A 255 -9.93 -8.90 -25.80
C PHE A 255 -9.89 -7.38 -25.63
N TRP A 256 -9.14 -6.70 -26.49
CA TRP A 256 -9.02 -5.24 -26.48
C TRP A 256 -10.04 -4.61 -27.42
N LYS A 257 -10.82 -3.64 -26.96
CA LYS A 257 -11.77 -2.91 -27.80
C LYS A 257 -11.02 -2.16 -28.89
N GLY A 258 -11.43 -2.34 -30.15
CA GLY A 258 -10.75 -1.81 -31.33
C GLY A 258 -9.75 -2.79 -31.97
N ILE A 259 -9.58 -4.00 -31.43
CA ILE A 259 -8.81 -5.08 -32.03
C ILE A 259 -9.73 -6.30 -32.20
N ASP A 260 -9.94 -6.73 -33.45
CA ASP A 260 -10.93 -7.76 -33.79
C ASP A 260 -10.57 -9.19 -33.33
N ARG A 261 -9.31 -9.41 -32.93
CA ARG A 261 -8.80 -10.72 -32.54
C ARG A 261 -8.21 -10.69 -31.12
N PRO A 262 -8.29 -11.80 -30.37
CA PRO A 262 -7.66 -11.93 -29.06
C PRO A 262 -6.15 -11.64 -29.17
N VAL A 263 -5.62 -10.96 -28.16
CA VAL A 263 -4.19 -10.69 -28.06
C VAL A 263 -3.58 -11.63 -27.03
N THR A 264 -2.50 -12.27 -27.43
CA THR A 264 -1.75 -13.23 -26.63
C THR A 264 -0.33 -12.72 -26.42
N GLY A 265 0.34 -13.17 -25.36
CA GLY A 265 1.73 -12.76 -25.09
C GLY A 265 2.72 -13.15 -26.19
N TYR A 266 2.46 -14.21 -26.95
CA TYR A 266 3.29 -14.61 -28.08
C TYR A 266 3.07 -13.71 -29.31
N GLU A 267 1.80 -13.40 -29.65
CA GLU A 267 1.49 -12.56 -30.80
C GLU A 267 1.97 -11.11 -30.64
N SER A 268 1.84 -10.55 -29.44
CA SER A 268 2.19 -9.15 -29.17
C SER A 268 3.71 -8.90 -29.22
N ARG A 269 4.52 -9.84 -28.72
CA ARG A 269 5.99 -9.72 -28.66
C ARG A 269 6.67 -9.82 -30.03
N ASP A 270 6.14 -10.65 -30.93
CA ASP A 270 6.78 -10.99 -32.21
C ASP A 270 6.30 -10.09 -33.38
N ARG A 271 5.06 -9.58 -33.37
CA ARG A 271 4.42 -9.07 -34.62
C ARG A 271 3.68 -7.74 -34.53
N ARG A 272 3.67 -7.06 -33.38
CA ARG A 272 2.80 -5.89 -33.15
C ARG A 272 3.52 -4.65 -32.59
N SER A 273 4.73 -4.38 -33.08
CA SER A 273 5.41 -3.10 -32.82
C SER A 273 4.55 -1.94 -33.35
N PHE A 274 4.39 -0.88 -32.55
CA PHE A 274 3.59 0.31 -32.89
C PHE A 274 2.07 0.08 -33.05
N GLU A 275 1.52 -1.07 -32.59
CA GLU A 275 0.08 -1.19 -32.33
C GLU A 275 -0.24 -0.66 -30.93
N TYR A 276 -1.39 0.00 -30.79
CA TYR A 276 -1.81 0.63 -29.54
C TYR A 276 -3.15 0.09 -29.07
N VAL A 277 -3.28 -0.02 -27.76
CA VAL A 277 -4.56 -0.23 -27.09
C VAL A 277 -4.90 0.99 -26.26
N TYR A 278 -6.18 1.14 -25.96
CA TYR A 278 -6.69 2.27 -25.22
C TYR A 278 -7.49 1.77 -24.01
N VAL A 279 -7.28 2.43 -22.88
CA VAL A 279 -8.01 2.17 -21.62
C VAL A 279 -8.56 3.46 -21.05
N SER A 280 -9.63 3.35 -20.26
CA SER A 280 -10.08 4.44 -19.39
C SER A 280 -9.01 4.73 -18.34
N ASP A 281 -8.75 6.01 -18.06
CA ASP A 281 -7.84 6.42 -17.00
C ASP A 281 -8.37 6.11 -15.58
N ASP A 282 -9.64 5.68 -15.46
CA ASP A 282 -10.19 5.05 -14.26
C ASP A 282 -9.33 3.87 -13.75
N VAL A 283 -8.52 3.24 -14.62
CA VAL A 283 -7.57 2.18 -14.26
C VAL A 283 -6.56 2.63 -13.20
N LEU A 284 -6.28 3.94 -13.13
CA LEU A 284 -5.31 4.52 -12.20
C LEU A 284 -5.81 4.57 -10.76
N ALA A 285 -7.12 4.43 -10.53
CA ALA A 285 -7.73 4.45 -9.20
C ALA A 285 -7.15 3.41 -8.24
N LYS A 286 -6.71 2.27 -8.76
CA LYS A 286 -6.07 1.21 -7.95
C LYS A 286 -4.69 1.60 -7.44
N TYR A 287 -3.99 2.50 -8.12
CA TYR A 287 -2.56 2.74 -7.93
C TYR A 287 -2.26 4.08 -7.27
N GLU A 288 -3.11 5.10 -7.46
CA GLU A 288 -2.82 6.47 -7.01
C GLU A 288 -2.84 6.69 -5.49
N ASP A 289 -3.51 5.81 -4.74
CA ASP A 289 -3.60 5.88 -3.28
C ASP A 289 -2.65 4.88 -2.58
N ASP A 290 -1.80 4.18 -3.33
CA ASP A 290 -0.86 3.16 -2.82
C ASP A 290 0.59 3.55 -3.13
N ASP A 291 1.35 3.84 -2.07
CA ASP A 291 2.73 4.35 -2.13
C ASP A 291 3.73 3.34 -2.73
N ASP A 292 3.34 2.08 -2.86
CA ASP A 292 4.15 1.05 -3.52
C ASP A 292 4.28 1.29 -5.04
N TYR A 293 3.35 2.03 -5.63
CA TYR A 293 3.31 2.29 -7.06
C TYR A 293 3.77 3.72 -7.40
N ASP A 294 4.59 3.82 -8.44
CA ASP A 294 4.84 5.11 -9.07
C ASP A 294 3.88 5.29 -10.26
N VAL A 295 2.88 6.15 -10.06
CA VAL A 295 1.97 6.61 -11.10
C VAL A 295 2.55 7.87 -11.72
N GLN A 296 2.70 7.86 -13.04
CA GLN A 296 3.08 9.03 -13.84
C GLN A 296 1.80 9.72 -14.34
N PRO A 297 1.33 10.81 -13.70
CA PRO A 297 0.03 11.39 -14.01
C PRO A 297 -0.05 11.94 -15.42
N GLU A 298 1.06 12.43 -16.00
CA GLU A 298 1.09 13.02 -17.34
C GLU A 298 0.89 11.98 -18.46
N SER A 299 1.55 10.82 -18.36
CA SER A 299 1.45 9.73 -19.35
C SER A 299 0.32 8.75 -19.04
N GLY A 300 -0.08 8.65 -17.77
CA GLY A 300 -0.92 7.56 -17.28
C GLY A 300 -0.15 6.24 -17.09
N GLY A 301 1.18 6.28 -17.12
CA GLY A 301 2.02 5.11 -16.84
C GLY A 301 2.00 4.73 -15.36
N VAL A 302 2.18 3.44 -15.07
CA VAL A 302 2.29 2.92 -13.71
C VAL A 302 3.44 1.94 -13.63
N SER A 303 4.28 2.06 -12.61
CA SER A 303 5.34 1.09 -12.32
C SER A 303 5.34 0.64 -10.88
N TYR A 304 5.77 -0.59 -10.66
CA TYR A 304 6.03 -1.16 -9.34
C TYR A 304 7.53 -1.42 -9.19
N GLY A 305 8.22 -0.48 -8.54
CA GLY A 305 9.68 -0.47 -8.43
C GLY A 305 10.37 -0.73 -9.77
N ILE A 306 11.31 -1.69 -9.79
CA ILE A 306 11.99 -2.17 -11.01
C ILE A 306 11.43 -3.50 -11.53
N HIS A 307 10.35 -4.01 -10.92
CA HIS A 307 9.83 -5.35 -11.20
C HIS A 307 9.02 -5.38 -12.50
N TRP A 308 8.14 -4.39 -12.68
CA TRP A 308 7.35 -4.22 -13.89
C TRP A 308 6.81 -2.80 -14.03
N GLY A 309 6.39 -2.45 -15.24
CA GLY A 309 5.66 -1.22 -15.51
C GLY A 309 4.73 -1.34 -16.70
N VAL A 310 3.59 -0.67 -16.63
CA VAL A 310 2.79 -0.28 -17.78
C VAL A 310 3.29 1.09 -18.21
N LEU A 311 4.27 1.06 -19.12
CA LEU A 311 4.99 2.22 -19.64
C LEU A 311 4.67 2.39 -21.13
N HIS A 312 5.29 3.39 -21.77
CA HIS A 312 4.99 3.77 -23.16
C HIS A 312 3.50 4.14 -23.31
N CYS A 313 3.05 4.94 -22.36
CA CYS A 313 1.70 5.45 -22.27
C CYS A 313 1.65 6.91 -22.71
N ASP A 314 0.52 7.31 -23.29
CA ASP A 314 0.16 8.71 -23.50
C ASP A 314 -1.29 8.91 -23.10
N ARG A 315 -1.59 9.99 -22.36
CA ARG A 315 -2.97 10.42 -22.20
C ARG A 315 -3.47 10.99 -23.53
N VAL A 316 -4.69 10.61 -23.92
CA VAL A 316 -5.32 11.05 -25.17
C VAL A 316 -6.77 11.40 -24.89
N GLY A 317 -7.22 12.57 -25.32
CA GLY A 317 -8.55 13.05 -24.95
C GLY A 317 -8.68 13.26 -23.44
N ARG A 318 -9.92 13.37 -22.94
CA ARG A 318 -10.16 13.68 -21.52
C ARG A 318 -9.71 12.59 -20.54
N ASN A 319 -10.12 11.34 -20.80
CA ASN A 319 -10.11 10.23 -19.83
C ASN A 319 -9.55 8.92 -20.41
N ALA A 320 -8.70 8.99 -21.44
CA ALA A 320 -8.13 7.79 -22.06
C ALA A 320 -6.61 7.77 -21.97
N ILE A 321 -6.06 6.56 -21.82
CA ILE A 321 -4.64 6.27 -21.87
C ILE A 321 -4.40 5.35 -23.06
N ARG A 322 -3.55 5.79 -23.99
CA ARG A 322 -3.01 5.01 -25.09
C ARG A 322 -1.77 4.27 -24.59
N ILE A 323 -1.64 2.98 -24.90
CA ILE A 323 -0.54 2.13 -24.45
C ILE A 323 0.03 1.37 -25.65
N GLU A 324 1.35 1.35 -25.82
CA GLU A 324 1.97 0.50 -26.83
C GLU A 324 1.81 -0.99 -26.46
N LEU A 325 1.11 -1.72 -27.32
CA LEU A 325 0.68 -3.09 -27.03
C LEU A 325 1.86 -4.04 -26.84
N LYS A 326 2.90 -3.94 -27.67
CA LYS A 326 4.10 -4.77 -27.53
C LYS A 326 4.77 -4.55 -26.17
N LYS A 327 4.91 -3.29 -25.75
CA LYS A 327 5.59 -2.92 -24.49
C LYS A 327 4.83 -3.39 -23.27
N LEU A 328 3.50 -3.31 -23.30
CA LEU A 328 2.63 -3.87 -22.26
C LEU A 328 2.92 -5.37 -22.03
N TYR A 329 3.18 -6.16 -23.07
CA TYR A 329 3.42 -7.61 -22.91
C TYR A 329 4.89 -7.99 -22.72
N GLU A 330 5.86 -7.07 -22.88
CA GLU A 330 7.30 -7.36 -22.72
C GLU A 330 7.76 -7.47 -21.26
N GLY A 331 7.05 -6.84 -20.32
CA GLY A 331 7.48 -6.79 -18.92
C GLY A 331 6.37 -6.67 -17.88
N THR A 332 5.09 -6.63 -18.27
CA THR A 332 3.97 -6.53 -17.32
C THR A 332 3.42 -7.93 -16.97
N PRO A 333 3.17 -8.23 -15.69
CA PRO A 333 2.50 -9.46 -15.26
C PRO A 333 1.11 -9.61 -15.89
N TYR A 334 0.71 -10.83 -16.24
CA TYR A 334 -0.58 -11.08 -16.91
C TYR A 334 -1.79 -10.69 -16.07
N ASP A 335 -1.74 -10.81 -14.75
CA ASP A 335 -2.81 -10.36 -13.85
C ASP A 335 -2.97 -8.82 -13.86
N VAL A 336 -1.87 -8.09 -14.05
CA VAL A 336 -1.92 -6.64 -14.29
C VAL A 336 -2.51 -6.36 -15.67
N ILE A 337 -2.08 -7.05 -16.73
CA ILE A 337 -2.63 -6.86 -18.08
C ILE A 337 -4.14 -7.16 -18.11
N GLU A 338 -4.58 -8.23 -17.43
CA GLU A 338 -5.99 -8.60 -17.29
C GLU A 338 -6.79 -7.50 -16.60
N TYR A 339 -6.28 -6.94 -15.49
CA TYR A 339 -6.89 -5.78 -14.84
C TYR A 339 -7.02 -4.59 -15.78
N TRP A 340 -5.96 -4.22 -16.50
CA TRP A 340 -5.98 -3.11 -17.46
C TRP A 340 -6.94 -3.38 -18.63
N ASN A 341 -7.04 -4.62 -19.09
CA ASN A 341 -7.94 -5.03 -20.17
C ASN A 341 -9.43 -4.79 -19.82
N GLN A 342 -9.82 -4.92 -18.55
CA GLN A 342 -11.17 -4.60 -18.07
C GLN A 342 -11.56 -3.13 -18.32
N PHE A 343 -10.58 -2.23 -18.42
CA PHE A 343 -10.78 -0.80 -18.69
C PHE A 343 -10.67 -0.46 -20.18
N SER A 344 -10.55 -1.46 -21.07
CA SER A 344 -10.41 -1.21 -22.50
C SER A 344 -11.58 -0.40 -23.08
N ILE A 345 -11.23 0.56 -23.92
CA ILE A 345 -12.15 1.48 -24.63
C ILE A 345 -11.87 1.44 -26.13
N ASN A 346 -12.91 1.63 -26.94
CA ASN A 346 -12.75 1.68 -28.39
C ASN A 346 -12.13 3.04 -28.76
N PRO A 347 -11.01 3.09 -29.51
CA PRO A 347 -10.36 4.35 -29.90
C PRO A 347 -11.26 5.34 -30.65
N GLU A 348 -12.26 4.85 -31.39
CA GLU A 348 -13.21 5.69 -32.14
C GLU A 348 -14.14 6.50 -31.22
N THR A 349 -14.28 6.10 -29.95
CA THR A 349 -15.13 6.79 -28.98
C THR A 349 -14.40 7.92 -28.25
N ILE A 350 -13.10 8.09 -28.47
CA ILE A 350 -12.27 9.06 -27.76
C ILE A 350 -12.32 10.40 -28.50
N ASN A 351 -12.82 11.44 -27.83
CA ASN A 351 -12.68 12.81 -28.30
C ASN A 351 -11.25 13.30 -28.03
N LYS A 352 -10.42 13.37 -29.08
CA LYS A 352 -8.99 13.72 -28.98
C LYS A 352 -8.75 15.22 -28.77
N ASP A 353 -9.75 16.05 -29.01
CA ASP A 353 -9.65 17.51 -28.85
C ASP A 353 -9.90 17.95 -27.40
N GLU A 354 -10.37 17.03 -26.55
CA GLU A 354 -10.55 17.32 -25.13
C GLU A 354 -9.25 17.15 -24.34
N GLU A 355 -8.95 18.15 -23.53
CA GLU A 355 -7.78 18.17 -22.66
C GLU A 355 -7.97 17.26 -21.44
N ASN A 356 -6.94 16.47 -21.12
CA ASN A 356 -6.96 15.63 -19.92
C ASN A 356 -6.65 16.43 -18.64
N ILE A 357 -6.94 15.83 -17.49
CA ILE A 357 -6.77 16.50 -16.19
C ILE A 357 -5.30 16.86 -15.90
N ALA A 358 -4.33 16.06 -16.33
CA ALA A 358 -2.92 16.31 -16.08
C ALA A 358 -2.42 17.52 -16.90
N GLU A 359 -2.76 17.60 -18.18
CA GLU A 359 -2.51 18.77 -19.04
C GLU A 359 -3.16 20.03 -18.47
N LYS A 360 -4.44 19.93 -18.08
CA LYS A 360 -5.21 21.03 -17.52
C LYS A 360 -4.59 21.52 -16.19
N SER A 361 -4.09 20.61 -15.37
CA SER A 361 -3.35 20.91 -14.14
C SER A 361 -2.02 21.62 -14.42
N THR A 362 -1.23 21.10 -15.37
CA THR A 362 0.02 21.75 -15.78
C THR A 362 -0.23 23.16 -16.31
N ARG A 363 -1.31 23.36 -17.09
CA ARG A 363 -1.71 24.69 -17.57
C ARG A 363 -2.08 25.62 -16.42
N LEU A 364 -2.85 25.16 -15.43
CA LEU A 364 -3.17 25.93 -14.23
C LEU A 364 -1.91 26.35 -13.47
N VAL A 365 -0.99 25.41 -13.20
CA VAL A 365 0.27 25.68 -12.50
C VAL A 365 1.09 26.74 -13.26
N ARG A 366 1.20 26.63 -14.59
CA ARG A 366 1.91 27.63 -15.41
C ARG A 366 1.29 29.03 -15.30
N LYS A 367 -0.04 29.12 -15.31
CA LYS A 367 -0.74 30.41 -15.13
C LYS A 367 -0.50 31.00 -13.74
N TYR A 368 -0.46 30.16 -12.71
CA TYR A 368 -0.17 30.57 -11.35
C TYR A 368 1.30 30.99 -11.13
N LEU A 369 2.25 30.29 -11.74
CA LEU A 369 3.67 30.69 -11.75
C LEU A 369 3.89 32.02 -12.46
N LEU A 370 3.22 32.24 -13.60
CA LEU A 370 3.23 33.53 -14.28
C LEU A 370 2.68 34.64 -13.37
N PHE A 371 1.59 34.36 -12.65
CA PHE A 371 1.02 35.29 -11.68
C PHE A 371 2.01 35.67 -10.59
N GLY A 372 2.71 34.70 -10.00
CA GLY A 372 3.75 34.96 -9.00
C GLY A 372 4.88 35.85 -9.54
N ARG A 373 5.34 35.60 -10.78
CA ARG A 373 6.35 36.43 -11.45
C ARG A 373 5.87 37.87 -11.64
N VAL A 374 4.73 38.04 -12.31
CA VAL A 374 4.18 39.37 -12.64
C VAL A 374 3.88 40.16 -11.37
N LEU A 375 3.28 39.53 -10.36
CA LEU A 375 3.00 40.15 -9.06
C LEU A 375 4.29 40.57 -8.34
N SER A 376 5.29 39.69 -8.28
CA SER A 376 6.57 40.01 -7.61
C SER A 376 7.27 41.19 -8.25
N SER A 377 7.32 41.24 -9.59
CA SER A 377 7.91 42.34 -10.32
C SER A 377 7.14 43.66 -10.14
N LEU A 378 5.80 43.62 -10.06
CA LEU A 378 4.98 44.82 -9.86
C LEU A 378 5.15 45.37 -8.44
N VAL A 379 5.09 44.48 -7.44
CA VAL A 379 5.33 44.81 -6.04
C VAL A 379 6.73 45.40 -5.85
N ASN A 380 7.76 44.81 -6.46
CA ASN A 380 9.12 45.33 -6.36
C ASN A 380 9.23 46.75 -6.91
N ARG A 381 8.57 47.03 -8.04
CA ARG A 381 8.56 48.38 -8.65
C ARG A 381 7.84 49.42 -7.79
N VAL A 382 6.71 49.04 -7.19
CA VAL A 382 5.85 49.98 -6.44
C VAL A 382 6.32 50.18 -5.00
N CYS A 383 6.80 49.12 -4.35
CA CYS A 383 7.18 49.12 -2.94
C CYS A 383 8.69 49.16 -2.70
N ASP A 384 9.51 49.22 -3.76
CA ASP A 384 10.98 49.18 -3.69
C ASP A 384 11.52 47.94 -2.94
N PHE A 385 10.86 46.79 -3.17
CA PHE A 385 11.28 45.48 -2.66
C PHE A 385 12.09 44.69 -3.70
N TYR A 386 12.62 43.54 -3.27
CA TYR A 386 13.41 42.62 -4.10
C TYR A 386 12.91 41.18 -3.95
N PHE A 387 11.59 40.97 -3.99
CA PHE A 387 11.01 39.64 -3.91
C PHE A 387 11.15 38.86 -5.21
N HIS A 388 11.46 37.58 -5.11
CA HIS A 388 11.26 36.61 -6.18
C HIS A 388 9.89 35.93 -6.06
N SER A 389 9.37 35.36 -7.15
CA SER A 389 8.07 34.66 -7.17
C SER A 389 7.86 33.66 -6.00
N PRO A 390 8.83 32.78 -5.66
CA PRO A 390 8.66 31.83 -4.55
C PRO A 390 8.51 32.50 -3.18
N GLU A 391 8.96 33.74 -3.02
CA GLU A 391 8.77 34.51 -1.78
C GLU A 391 7.34 35.02 -1.60
N LEU A 392 6.50 34.96 -2.64
CA LEU A 392 5.09 35.32 -2.58
C LEU A 392 4.18 34.09 -2.66
N ILE A 393 4.49 33.13 -3.54
CA ILE A 393 3.62 31.97 -3.81
C ILE A 393 4.24 30.60 -3.48
N SER A 394 5.42 30.56 -2.86
CA SER A 394 6.19 29.35 -2.47
C SER A 394 6.66 28.43 -3.58
N LEU A 395 6.01 28.42 -4.74
CA LEU A 395 6.39 27.59 -5.89
C LEU A 395 7.57 28.20 -6.65
N ASP A 396 8.53 27.34 -6.99
CA ASP A 396 9.70 27.68 -7.79
C ASP A 396 9.63 27.02 -9.16
N GLU A 397 9.42 27.85 -10.18
CA GLU A 397 9.34 27.43 -11.59
C GLU A 397 10.59 26.67 -12.04
N LYS A 398 11.79 27.07 -11.61
CA LYS A 398 13.03 26.40 -12.02
C LYS A 398 13.12 24.99 -11.44
N ILE A 399 12.66 24.81 -10.20
CA ILE A 399 12.64 23.50 -9.55
C ILE A 399 11.60 22.59 -10.23
N LEU A 400 10.41 23.13 -10.52
CA LEU A 400 9.34 22.39 -11.19
C LEU A 400 9.71 22.00 -12.63
N GLU A 401 10.33 22.88 -13.39
CA GLU A 401 10.81 22.58 -14.75
C GLU A 401 11.94 21.54 -14.75
N TYR A 402 12.84 21.60 -13.75
CA TYR A 402 13.95 20.65 -13.64
C TYR A 402 13.51 19.27 -13.19
N LYS A 403 12.64 19.18 -12.17
CA LYS A 403 12.20 17.90 -11.59
C LYS A 403 10.98 17.30 -12.30
N GLY A 404 10.20 18.11 -13.01
CA GLY A 404 8.89 17.74 -13.54
C GLY A 404 7.76 18.06 -12.55
N TYR A 405 6.61 18.49 -13.08
CA TYR A 405 5.46 18.92 -12.28
C TYR A 405 4.92 17.82 -11.36
N ALA A 406 4.86 16.58 -11.85
CA ALA A 406 4.35 15.43 -11.10
C ALA A 406 5.25 14.98 -9.93
N GLN A 407 6.46 15.53 -9.78
CA GLN A 407 7.36 15.23 -8.66
C GLN A 407 7.16 16.16 -7.46
N ASP A 408 6.39 17.24 -7.63
CA ASP A 408 6.06 18.14 -6.54
C ASP A 408 4.84 17.63 -5.76
N GLN A 409 4.96 17.63 -4.43
CA GLN A 409 3.97 17.06 -3.51
C GLN A 409 2.61 17.77 -3.53
N ASP A 410 2.57 19.06 -3.90
CA ASP A 410 1.35 19.85 -3.96
C ASP A 410 0.74 19.85 -5.37
N VAL A 411 1.58 19.64 -6.39
CA VAL A 411 1.14 19.56 -7.80
C VAL A 411 0.68 18.15 -8.18
N ARG A 412 1.39 17.09 -7.80
CA ARG A 412 1.01 15.69 -8.13
C ARG A 412 -0.45 15.38 -7.81
N PRO A 413 -0.99 15.70 -6.61
CA PRO A 413 -2.34 15.31 -6.24
C PRO A 413 -3.45 15.96 -7.08
N ILE A 414 -3.19 17.12 -7.70
CA ILE A 414 -4.15 17.77 -8.60
C ILE A 414 -4.12 17.18 -10.02
N MET A 415 -3.03 16.52 -10.41
CA MET A 415 -2.87 15.86 -11.72
C MET A 415 -3.47 14.44 -11.78
N ASN A 416 -3.74 13.83 -10.63
CA ASN A 416 -4.37 12.51 -10.51
C ASN A 416 -5.68 12.39 -11.31
N HIS A 417 -6.03 11.18 -11.76
CA HIS A 417 -7.21 10.92 -12.59
C HIS A 417 -8.52 11.40 -11.94
N VAL A 418 -9.50 11.73 -12.78
CA VAL A 418 -10.85 12.12 -12.35
C VAL A 418 -11.82 11.13 -12.96
N SER A 419 -12.40 10.27 -12.13
CA SER A 419 -13.22 9.17 -12.64
C SER A 419 -14.45 9.66 -13.41
N SER A 420 -14.49 9.38 -14.70
CA SER A 420 -15.62 9.75 -15.58
C SER A 420 -16.93 9.06 -15.17
N LYS A 421 -16.84 7.91 -14.50
CA LYS A 421 -18.00 7.10 -14.08
C LYS A 421 -18.43 7.35 -12.64
N SER A 422 -17.48 7.65 -11.75
CA SER A 422 -17.71 7.59 -10.30
C SER A 422 -16.93 8.67 -9.52
N PHE A 423 -17.19 9.94 -9.84
CA PHE A 423 -16.65 11.07 -9.08
C PHE A 423 -17.69 11.62 -8.10
N THR A 424 -17.64 11.14 -6.86
CA THR A 424 -18.59 11.56 -5.80
C THR A 424 -18.35 12.99 -5.36
N LYS A 425 -19.33 13.57 -4.66
CA LYS A 425 -19.20 14.90 -4.04
C LYS A 425 -18.00 14.99 -3.10
N ASP A 426 -17.72 13.95 -2.32
CA ASP A 426 -16.61 13.93 -1.37
C ASP A 426 -15.25 13.91 -2.10
N LYS A 427 -15.14 13.13 -3.20
CA LYS A 427 -13.97 13.17 -4.08
C LYS A 427 -13.76 14.56 -4.70
N PHE A 428 -14.83 15.21 -5.12
CA PHE A 428 -14.80 16.59 -5.62
C PHE A 428 -14.31 17.59 -4.57
N ILE A 429 -14.87 17.55 -3.35
CA ILE A 429 -14.44 18.42 -2.25
C ILE A 429 -12.96 18.16 -1.90
N SER A 430 -12.54 16.88 -1.85
CA SER A 430 -11.15 16.49 -1.65
C SER A 430 -10.23 17.06 -2.75
N ARG A 431 -10.66 17.03 -4.02
CA ARG A 431 -9.89 17.65 -5.12
C ARG A 431 -9.80 19.17 -4.97
N CYS A 432 -10.89 19.84 -4.62
CA CYS A 432 -10.90 21.28 -4.33
C CYS A 432 -9.96 21.64 -3.16
N LYS A 433 -9.86 20.78 -2.15
CA LYS A 433 -8.89 20.94 -1.06
C LYS A 433 -7.44 20.85 -1.55
N LYS A 434 -7.11 19.85 -2.38
CA LYS A 434 -5.79 19.71 -3.01
C LYS A 434 -5.42 20.97 -3.84
N LEU A 435 -6.36 21.48 -4.65
CA LEU A 435 -6.20 22.75 -5.36
C LEU A 435 -6.00 23.94 -4.42
N ASN A 436 -6.71 23.98 -3.28
CA ASN A 436 -6.57 25.06 -2.32
C ASN A 436 -5.21 25.07 -1.62
N ILE A 437 -4.68 23.88 -1.29
CA ILE A 437 -3.32 23.74 -0.72
C ILE A 437 -2.32 24.39 -1.68
N LEU A 438 -2.35 24.01 -2.96
CA LEU A 438 -1.47 24.55 -3.99
C LEU A 438 -1.60 26.06 -4.19
N LEU A 439 -2.83 26.59 -4.25
CA LEU A 439 -3.09 27.97 -4.66
C LEU A 439 -3.21 28.97 -3.51
N VAL A 440 -3.48 28.51 -2.29
CA VAL A 440 -3.80 29.39 -1.14
C VAL A 440 -2.89 29.14 0.04
N GLU A 441 -2.69 27.89 0.45
CA GLU A 441 -1.84 27.58 1.60
C GLU A 441 -0.36 27.86 1.30
N ASN A 442 0.03 27.75 0.03
CA ASN A 442 1.36 28.13 -0.46
C ASN A 442 1.60 29.65 -0.59
N ILE A 443 0.63 30.51 -0.29
CA ILE A 443 0.84 31.96 -0.29
C ILE A 443 1.60 32.41 0.96
N ARG A 444 2.71 33.14 0.79
CA ARG A 444 3.57 33.63 1.88
C ARG A 444 3.00 34.87 2.58
N GLU A 445 2.13 34.64 3.56
CA GLU A 445 1.45 35.70 4.33
C GLU A 445 2.41 36.78 4.87
N LYS A 446 3.57 36.38 5.40
CA LYS A 446 4.58 37.30 5.96
C LYS A 446 5.01 38.36 4.96
N ASN A 447 5.26 37.98 3.71
CA ASN A 447 5.72 38.92 2.69
C ASN A 447 4.56 39.75 2.14
N LEU A 448 3.36 39.17 1.97
CA LEU A 448 2.17 39.96 1.62
C LEU A 448 1.85 41.02 2.66
N ARG A 449 2.02 40.72 3.95
CA ARG A 449 1.80 41.69 5.02
C ARG A 449 2.73 42.90 4.89
N LYS A 450 4.02 42.67 4.58
CA LYS A 450 4.98 43.77 4.29
C LYS A 450 4.52 44.65 3.13
N VAL A 451 3.93 44.06 2.09
CA VAL A 451 3.38 44.80 0.95
C VAL A 451 2.20 45.66 1.39
N VAL A 452 1.22 45.07 2.07
CA VAL A 452 0.05 45.80 2.59
C VAL A 452 0.46 46.95 3.51
N ASP A 453 1.41 46.72 4.41
CA ASP A 453 1.94 47.76 5.31
C ASP A 453 2.61 48.90 4.51
N HIS A 454 3.39 48.56 3.46
CA HIS A 454 4.05 49.56 2.61
C HIS A 454 3.06 50.36 1.76
N LEU A 455 1.98 49.74 1.29
CA LEU A 455 0.92 50.41 0.53
C LEU A 455 0.12 51.40 1.38
N GLY A 456 0.24 51.34 2.72
CA GLY A 456 -0.33 52.32 3.65
C GLY A 456 -1.69 51.93 4.24
N PHE A 457 -2.09 50.66 4.14
CA PHE A 457 -3.35 50.21 4.74
C PHE A 457 -3.32 50.29 6.27
N PRO A 458 -4.40 50.74 6.94
CA PRO A 458 -4.44 50.82 8.39
C PRO A 458 -4.31 49.44 9.06
N LEU A 459 -3.39 49.31 10.02
CA LEU A 459 -3.17 48.04 10.75
C LEU A 459 -4.45 47.48 11.39
N LYS A 460 -5.32 48.35 11.91
CA LYS A 460 -6.60 47.97 12.53
C LYS A 460 -7.53 47.24 11.57
N GLU A 461 -7.40 47.46 10.27
CA GLU A 461 -8.22 46.84 9.22
C GLU A 461 -7.58 45.54 8.68
N THR A 462 -6.26 45.39 8.83
CA THR A 462 -5.49 44.31 8.19
C THR A 462 -4.91 43.27 9.16
N GLU A 463 -4.89 43.53 10.47
CA GLU A 463 -4.28 42.64 11.48
C GLU A 463 -4.90 41.23 11.51
N LYS A 464 -6.21 41.11 11.24
CA LYS A 464 -6.94 39.82 11.23
C LYS A 464 -6.96 39.15 9.86
N LEU A 465 -6.53 39.85 8.82
CA LEU A 465 -6.52 39.31 7.46
C LEU A 465 -5.37 38.31 7.31
N ARG A 466 -5.69 37.17 6.68
CA ARG A 466 -4.75 36.10 6.35
C ARG A 466 -4.32 36.19 4.88
N SER A 467 -3.39 35.33 4.46
CA SER A 467 -2.77 35.30 3.12
C SER A 467 -3.70 35.68 1.96
N ILE A 468 -4.80 34.95 1.77
CA ILE A 468 -5.73 35.18 0.65
C ILE A 468 -6.40 36.56 0.68
N LYS A 469 -6.75 37.07 1.87
CA LYS A 469 -7.40 38.38 2.03
C LYS A 469 -6.40 39.52 1.90
N LEU A 470 -5.15 39.33 2.34
CA LEU A 470 -4.07 40.28 2.06
C LEU A 470 -3.79 40.35 0.56
N LEU A 471 -3.78 39.21 -0.14
CA LEU A 471 -3.60 39.17 -1.59
C LEU A 471 -4.72 39.93 -2.32
N GLU A 472 -5.98 39.64 -1.96
CA GLU A 472 -7.15 40.34 -2.52
C GLU A 472 -7.04 41.86 -2.35
N LEU A 473 -6.58 42.32 -1.17
CA LEU A 473 -6.40 43.74 -0.87
C LEU A 473 -5.30 44.38 -1.74
N ILE A 474 -4.17 43.69 -1.93
CA ILE A 474 -3.08 44.14 -2.82
C ILE A 474 -3.57 44.23 -4.27
N LEU A 475 -4.29 43.22 -4.75
CA LEU A 475 -4.82 43.22 -6.12
C LEU A 475 -5.86 44.33 -6.31
N LYS A 476 -6.73 44.54 -5.31
CA LYS A 476 -7.72 45.61 -5.33
C LYS A 476 -7.07 46.99 -5.37
N TYR A 477 -5.97 47.19 -4.63
CA TYR A 477 -5.19 48.42 -4.69
C TYR A 477 -4.71 48.72 -6.12
N PHE A 478 -4.11 47.72 -6.79
CA PHE A 478 -3.66 47.89 -8.18
C PHE A 478 -4.82 48.12 -9.14
N PHE A 479 -5.97 47.49 -8.91
CA PHE A 479 -7.15 47.70 -9.72
C PHE A 479 -7.65 49.14 -9.63
N VAL A 480 -7.81 49.66 -8.41
CA VAL A 480 -8.23 51.04 -8.19
C VAL A 480 -7.22 52.03 -8.78
N ALA A 481 -5.92 51.75 -8.66
CA ALA A 481 -4.88 52.57 -9.28
C ALA A 481 -5.05 52.65 -10.81
N GLN A 482 -5.24 51.50 -11.47
CA GLN A 482 -5.43 51.43 -12.91
C GLN A 482 -6.73 52.08 -13.38
N ASP A 483 -7.85 51.74 -12.75
CA ASP A 483 -9.17 52.27 -13.12
C ASP A 483 -9.26 53.79 -12.91
N SER A 484 -8.65 54.29 -11.83
CA SER A 484 -8.57 55.72 -11.54
C SER A 484 -7.50 56.48 -12.34
N GLY A 485 -6.65 55.79 -13.12
CA GLY A 485 -5.50 56.40 -13.80
C GLY A 485 -4.46 57.00 -12.84
N LEU A 486 -4.35 56.48 -11.61
CA LEU A 486 -3.43 56.95 -10.58
C LEU A 486 -2.16 56.11 -10.55
N HIS A 487 -1.01 56.74 -10.33
CA HIS A 487 0.26 56.01 -10.22
C HIS A 487 0.36 55.31 -8.85
N PRO A 488 0.50 53.97 -8.79
CA PRO A 488 0.41 53.20 -7.54
C PRO A 488 1.49 53.54 -6.51
N LYS A 489 2.65 54.04 -6.95
CA LYS A 489 3.71 54.49 -6.02
C LYS A 489 3.48 55.89 -5.46
N HIS A 490 2.90 56.80 -6.25
CA HIS A 490 2.90 58.24 -5.97
C HIS A 490 1.56 58.75 -5.44
N SER A 491 0.46 58.04 -5.73
CA SER A 491 -0.90 58.46 -5.41
C SER A 491 -1.54 57.60 -4.30
N ARG A 492 -0.75 57.14 -3.33
CA ARG A 492 -1.19 56.09 -2.38
C ARG A 492 -2.41 56.49 -1.56
N GLU A 493 -2.39 57.68 -0.95
CA GLU A 493 -3.50 58.17 -0.13
C GLU A 493 -4.81 58.30 -0.94
N ALA A 494 -4.70 58.77 -2.19
CA ALA A 494 -5.83 58.91 -3.09
C ALA A 494 -6.41 57.54 -3.49
N ILE A 495 -5.55 56.55 -3.76
CA ILE A 495 -5.98 55.18 -4.05
C ILE A 495 -6.69 54.58 -2.83
N LEU A 496 -6.10 54.70 -1.64
CA LEU A 496 -6.67 54.16 -0.40
C LEU A 496 -8.06 54.76 -0.11
N THR A 497 -8.24 56.06 -0.33
CA THR A 497 -9.54 56.74 -0.15
C THR A 497 -10.61 56.20 -1.10
N ARG A 498 -10.21 55.79 -2.32
CA ARG A 498 -11.12 55.28 -3.34
C ARG A 498 -11.43 53.79 -3.21
N ILE A 499 -10.71 53.03 -2.39
CA ILE A 499 -10.95 51.58 -2.24
C ILE A 499 -12.39 51.27 -1.79
N ASP A 500 -13.00 52.17 -1.02
CA ASP A 500 -14.39 52.07 -0.57
C ASP A 500 -15.41 52.24 -1.70
N GLU A 501 -15.06 53.00 -2.76
CA GLU A 501 -15.89 53.11 -3.97
C GLU A 501 -16.00 51.77 -4.69
N PHE A 502 -15.02 50.88 -4.51
CA PHE A 502 -14.95 49.55 -5.10
C PHE A 502 -15.24 48.43 -4.09
N LYS A 503 -16.01 48.70 -3.02
CA LYS A 503 -16.28 47.71 -1.95
C LYS A 503 -16.82 46.35 -2.44
N ASP A 504 -17.58 46.34 -3.54
CA ASP A 504 -18.20 45.13 -4.10
C ASP A 504 -17.28 44.39 -5.10
N LEU A 505 -16.11 44.96 -5.42
CA LEU A 505 -15.12 44.33 -6.29
C LEU A 505 -14.41 43.19 -5.56
N VAL A 506 -14.47 42.01 -6.18
CA VAL A 506 -13.73 40.81 -5.77
C VAL A 506 -12.73 40.47 -6.86
N THR A 507 -11.43 40.51 -6.55
CA THR A 507 -10.36 40.37 -7.55
C THR A 507 -9.95 38.91 -7.82
N ILE A 508 -10.29 37.99 -6.90
CA ILE A 508 -9.99 36.55 -7.00
C ILE A 508 -11.21 35.69 -6.62
N PRO A 509 -12.38 35.88 -7.27
CA PRO A 509 -13.63 35.26 -6.82
C PRO A 509 -13.58 33.72 -6.84
N GLU A 510 -12.93 33.11 -7.83
CA GLU A 510 -12.82 31.66 -8.00
C GLU A 510 -11.93 31.04 -6.91
N VAL A 511 -10.83 31.69 -6.52
CA VAL A 511 -9.97 31.20 -5.42
C VAL A 511 -10.66 31.35 -4.07
N LEU A 512 -11.48 32.40 -3.87
CA LEU A 512 -12.31 32.55 -2.67
C LEU A 512 -13.41 31.50 -2.60
N ALA A 513 -14.04 31.17 -3.73
CA ALA A 513 -15.00 30.08 -3.85
C ALA A 513 -14.35 28.72 -3.53
N LEU A 514 -13.14 28.47 -4.07
CA LEU A 514 -12.35 27.29 -3.76
C LEU A 514 -12.04 27.17 -2.25
N ASN A 515 -11.61 28.26 -1.62
CA ASN A 515 -11.37 28.28 -0.17
C ASN A 515 -12.66 28.07 0.63
N THR A 516 -13.80 28.56 0.14
CA THR A 516 -15.12 28.31 0.73
C THR A 516 -15.44 26.80 0.70
N ILE A 517 -15.25 26.14 -0.44
CA ILE A 517 -15.45 24.68 -0.57
C ILE A 517 -14.55 23.91 0.39
N ARG A 518 -13.26 24.28 0.51
CA ARG A 518 -12.34 23.65 1.49
C ARG A 518 -12.85 23.79 2.93
N GLN A 519 -13.37 24.96 3.32
CA GLN A 519 -13.86 25.19 4.68
C GLN A 519 -15.12 24.40 5.02
N LEU A 520 -15.90 24.00 4.01
CA LEU A 520 -17.12 23.22 4.20
C LEU A 520 -16.84 21.76 4.62
N ASP A 521 -15.67 21.22 4.29
CA ASP A 521 -15.18 19.93 4.79
C ASP A 521 -14.86 19.99 6.29
N ALA A 522 -14.22 21.07 6.74
CA ALA A 522 -13.74 21.25 8.11
C ALA A 522 -14.86 21.55 9.13
N HIS A 523 -16.02 22.05 8.69
CA HIS A 523 -17.10 22.47 9.57
C HIS A 523 -18.45 21.89 9.14
N LYS A 524 -19.04 21.00 9.95
CA LYS A 524 -20.45 20.57 9.83
C LYS A 524 -21.38 21.74 10.16
N SER A 525 -21.51 22.68 9.23
CA SER A 525 -22.33 23.88 9.36
C SER A 525 -23.77 23.59 8.92
N LYS A 526 -24.75 24.18 9.63
CA LYS A 526 -26.17 24.18 9.23
C LYS A 526 -26.42 24.86 7.87
N ASP A 527 -25.48 25.67 7.39
CA ASP A 527 -25.58 26.44 6.13
C ASP A 527 -24.73 25.83 4.98
N PHE A 528 -24.34 24.56 5.11
CA PHE A 528 -23.49 23.87 4.12
C PHE A 528 -24.04 23.97 2.70
N ASN A 529 -25.33 23.70 2.51
CA ASN A 529 -25.94 23.65 1.17
C ASN A 529 -25.99 25.02 0.48
N SER A 530 -26.22 26.11 1.21
CA SER A 530 -26.30 27.45 0.60
C SER A 530 -24.90 28.00 0.31
N LYS A 531 -23.93 27.80 1.21
CA LYS A 531 -22.53 28.15 0.97
C LYS A 531 -21.91 27.36 -0.18
N PHE A 532 -22.18 26.07 -0.26
CA PHE A 532 -21.72 25.23 -1.37
C PHE A 532 -22.31 25.70 -2.70
N ALA A 533 -23.62 25.99 -2.74
CA ALA A 533 -24.28 26.50 -3.95
C ALA A 533 -23.66 27.83 -4.42
N LYS A 534 -23.50 28.79 -3.51
CA LYS A 534 -22.88 30.08 -3.84
C LYS A 534 -21.45 29.93 -4.36
N ALA A 535 -20.67 29.01 -3.79
CA ALA A 535 -19.31 28.75 -4.26
C ALA A 535 -19.29 28.14 -5.67
N LEU A 536 -20.22 27.23 -5.98
CA LEU A 536 -20.37 26.69 -7.35
C LEU A 536 -20.78 27.79 -8.33
N ASP A 537 -21.72 28.67 -7.95
CA ASP A 537 -22.14 29.79 -8.79
C ASP A 537 -20.96 30.73 -9.10
N SER A 538 -20.11 31.03 -8.11
CA SER A 538 -18.88 31.82 -8.29
C SER A 538 -17.82 31.13 -9.15
N LEU A 539 -17.89 29.82 -9.32
CA LEU A 539 -17.02 29.05 -10.23
C LEU A 539 -17.66 28.87 -11.62
N GLY A 540 -18.87 29.42 -11.85
CA GLY A 540 -19.61 29.26 -13.10
C GLY A 540 -20.26 27.89 -13.28
N ILE A 541 -20.38 27.10 -12.21
CA ILE A 541 -20.85 25.70 -12.26
C ILE A 541 -22.36 25.66 -12.00
N GLU A 542 -23.15 25.26 -13.00
CA GLU A 542 -24.59 25.12 -12.82
C GLU A 542 -24.93 23.88 -11.98
N ARG A 543 -25.39 24.06 -10.74
CA ARG A 543 -25.72 22.94 -9.85
C ARG A 543 -26.68 21.90 -10.46
N LYS A 544 -27.59 22.32 -11.34
CA LYS A 544 -28.56 21.44 -12.01
C LYS A 544 -27.93 20.54 -13.07
N SER A 545 -26.75 20.88 -13.59
CA SER A 545 -26.02 20.04 -14.56
C SER A 545 -25.35 18.84 -13.88
N ILE A 546 -25.19 18.86 -12.55
CA ILE A 546 -24.50 17.81 -11.79
C ILE A 546 -25.43 16.61 -11.54
N THR A 547 -25.26 15.53 -12.30
CA THR A 547 -26.08 14.30 -12.21
C THR A 547 -25.43 13.23 -11.31
N ASN A 548 -25.28 13.51 -10.01
CA ASN A 548 -24.61 12.62 -9.03
C ASN A 548 -23.16 12.21 -9.37
N ASN A 549 -22.57 12.85 -10.37
CA ASN A 549 -21.17 12.71 -10.76
C ASN A 549 -20.59 14.11 -10.94
N TYR A 550 -19.54 14.41 -10.17
CA TYR A 550 -18.91 15.71 -10.10
C TYR A 550 -17.67 15.80 -11.02
N SER A 551 -17.47 14.85 -11.94
CA SER A 551 -16.32 14.85 -12.85
C SER A 551 -16.28 16.13 -13.69
N GLU A 552 -17.38 16.46 -14.39
CA GLU A 552 -17.48 17.66 -15.22
C GLU A 552 -17.30 18.94 -14.39
N ALA A 553 -18.03 19.04 -13.28
CA ALA A 553 -17.87 20.15 -12.34
C ALA A 553 -16.42 20.29 -11.86
N CYS A 554 -15.69 19.18 -11.66
CA CYS A 554 -14.27 19.22 -11.32
C CYS A 554 -13.45 19.87 -12.44
N HIS A 555 -13.63 19.48 -13.69
CA HIS A 555 -12.93 20.11 -14.82
C HIS A 555 -13.27 21.61 -14.95
N GLU A 556 -14.53 21.97 -14.75
CA GLU A 556 -14.99 23.37 -14.76
C GLU A 556 -14.29 24.22 -13.68
N VAL A 557 -13.99 23.66 -12.50
CA VAL A 557 -13.18 24.36 -11.47
C VAL A 557 -11.78 24.70 -12.01
N TYR A 558 -11.12 23.78 -12.71
CA TYR A 558 -9.81 24.07 -13.30
C TYR A 558 -9.92 25.17 -14.35
N ASP A 559 -10.93 25.11 -15.21
CA ASP A 559 -11.12 26.11 -16.25
C ASP A 559 -11.41 27.50 -15.68
N ALA A 560 -12.26 27.59 -14.65
CA ALA A 560 -12.53 28.83 -13.94
C ALA A 560 -11.25 29.43 -13.34
N LEU A 561 -10.43 28.62 -12.66
CA LEU A 561 -9.15 29.07 -12.08
C LEU A 561 -8.13 29.48 -13.15
N ILE A 562 -8.02 28.72 -14.25
CA ILE A 562 -7.12 29.03 -15.37
C ILE A 562 -7.50 30.36 -16.03
N ASN A 563 -8.79 30.59 -16.24
CA ASN A 563 -9.32 31.82 -16.83
C ASN A 563 -9.06 33.01 -15.90
N MET A 564 -9.43 32.90 -14.61
CA MET A 564 -9.17 33.95 -13.61
C MET A 564 -7.67 34.32 -13.55
N PHE A 565 -6.76 33.35 -13.48
CA PHE A 565 -5.33 33.67 -13.49
C PHE A 565 -4.86 34.23 -14.83
N SER A 566 -5.45 33.85 -15.96
CA SER A 566 -5.14 34.46 -17.25
C SER A 566 -5.54 35.93 -17.29
N ASP A 567 -6.74 36.24 -16.81
CA ASP A 567 -7.26 37.61 -16.75
C ASP A 567 -6.45 38.47 -15.77
N LEU A 568 -6.12 37.92 -14.59
CA LEU A 568 -5.25 38.58 -13.62
C LEU A 568 -3.85 38.85 -14.15
N ASN A 569 -3.27 37.90 -14.89
CA ASN A 569 -1.96 38.09 -15.51
C ASN A 569 -2.01 39.24 -16.53
N SER A 570 -3.02 39.25 -17.41
CA SER A 570 -3.22 40.32 -18.40
C SER A 570 -3.43 41.68 -17.72
N PHE A 571 -4.26 41.71 -16.67
CA PHE A 571 -4.52 42.90 -15.86
C PHE A 571 -3.24 43.44 -15.22
N LEU A 572 -2.49 42.60 -14.50
CA LEU A 572 -1.27 43.02 -13.80
C LEU A 572 -0.16 43.43 -14.76
N VAL A 573 -0.07 42.85 -15.95
CA VAL A 573 0.85 43.30 -17.00
C VAL A 573 0.44 44.67 -17.52
N GLY A 574 -0.85 44.93 -17.76
CA GLY A 574 -1.34 46.26 -18.14
C GLY A 574 -1.05 47.33 -17.08
N ALA A 575 -1.05 46.94 -15.80
CA ALA A 575 -0.62 47.79 -14.69
C ALA A 575 0.90 48.09 -14.67
N TYR A 576 1.71 47.63 -15.64
CA TYR A 576 3.08 48.12 -15.79
C TYR A 576 3.17 49.46 -16.53
N ASP A 577 2.15 49.81 -17.31
CA ASP A 577 2.18 50.93 -18.24
C ASP A 577 1.65 52.25 -17.63
N PHE A 578 1.67 52.38 -16.29
CA PHE A 578 1.42 53.66 -15.64
C PHE A 578 2.44 54.69 -16.18
N LYS A 579 1.96 55.65 -16.97
CA LYS A 579 2.78 56.77 -17.44
C LYS A 579 3.31 57.52 -16.23
N GLU A 580 4.62 57.74 -16.22
CA GLU A 580 5.32 58.51 -15.17
C GLU A 580 4.69 59.87 -14.90
#